data_AF-A0A3D8HWJ4-F1
#
_entry.id   AF-A0A3D8HWJ4-F1
#
_cell.length_a   1.000
_cell.length_b   1.000
_cell.length_c   1.000
_cell.angle_alpha   90.00
_cell.angle_beta   90.00
_cell.angle_gamma   90.00
#
_symmetry.space_group_name_H-M   'P 1'
#
loop_
_entity.id
_entity.type
_entity.pdbx_description
1 polymer ?
#
loop_
_entity_poly.entity_id
_entity_poly.type
_entity_poly.pdbx_seq_one_letter_code
_entity_poly.pdbx_strand_id
1 'polypeptide(L)'
;MEEIKDLNIQELGDDISYNECRGARIAAIGVGGGGSNTINYLVRKNTKDGITIFAANTDAQHLSKNSAKRKLQLGKKLTKGLGAGAKPEVGEQAAIESYEEIKEALSGFDIVFIAAGLGGGTGTGAAPLIAKAVKENNALAVSIVTKPFQSEGRKRARIAEEGLKKLREESDCIIVVLNDRMVKTIGNKDGQREAMNMVNDVLANAVIGLSNIILGGGADDTNVDFADVRTAMENKGLSIMSVGEHIGEDAAKNALNKALSSPMLGNINIHGATGLIVCLEAHPDYPYKEVDAARSDMLAYETDETDFVFGSYYDENLPIDAARITIIATGFQDEITDGPENKNLNMTSVAPVSSMRVSGGESTLFSSNTYDRSNLDTPSYIRKQQD
;
A
#
# COMPACT_ATOMS: atom_id res chain seq x y z
N MET A 1 55.25 -8.97 -49.15
CA MET A 1 53.78 -8.89 -49.23
C MET A 1 53.25 -9.84 -48.18
N GLU A 2 52.73 -9.43 -47.04
CA GLU A 2 52.55 -8.14 -46.38
C GLU A 2 52.26 -8.52 -44.92
N GLU A 3 52.95 -7.89 -43.97
CA GLU A 3 52.73 -8.12 -42.53
C GLU A 3 51.30 -7.71 -42.17
N ILE A 4 50.48 -8.67 -41.75
CA ILE A 4 49.25 -8.34 -41.00
C ILE A 4 49.70 -8.08 -39.58
N LYS A 5 49.88 -6.80 -39.27
CA LYS A 5 50.14 -6.28 -37.94
C LYS A 5 49.12 -6.83 -36.94
N ASP A 6 49.64 -7.27 -35.81
CA ASP A 6 48.90 -7.37 -34.55
C ASP A 6 48.17 -6.04 -34.31
N LEU A 7 46.85 -6.06 -34.50
CA LEU A 7 45.99 -4.99 -34.02
C LEU A 7 45.95 -5.11 -32.49
N ASN A 8 46.80 -4.30 -31.87
CA ASN A 8 46.92 -4.10 -30.45
C ASN A 8 45.55 -3.64 -29.89
N ILE A 9 44.83 -4.53 -29.21
CA ILE A 9 43.52 -4.23 -28.58
C ILE A 9 43.67 -3.23 -27.42
N GLN A 10 44.89 -2.78 -27.10
CA GLN A 10 45.17 -1.76 -26.09
C GLN A 10 45.06 -0.30 -26.57
N GLU A 11 44.76 -0.03 -27.85
CA GLU A 11 44.60 1.33 -28.39
C GLU A 11 43.17 1.69 -28.85
N LEU A 12 42.14 1.00 -28.33
CA LEU A 12 40.78 1.54 -28.32
C LEU A 12 40.58 2.20 -26.96
N GLY A 13 40.59 3.53 -26.98
CA GLY A 13 40.83 4.40 -25.83
C GLY A 13 39.92 4.20 -24.62
N ASP A 14 40.47 4.68 -23.51
CA ASP A 14 39.91 4.83 -22.16
C ASP A 14 38.67 5.77 -22.08
N ASP A 15 37.70 5.62 -22.99
CA ASP A 15 36.43 6.35 -22.99
C ASP A 15 35.21 5.41 -23.01
N ILE A 16 35.39 4.18 -22.53
CA ILE A 16 34.25 3.41 -22.02
C ILE A 16 34.21 3.69 -20.53
N SER A 17 33.48 4.74 -20.12
CA SER A 17 33.05 4.81 -18.74
C SER A 17 32.29 3.51 -18.48
N TYR A 18 32.82 2.67 -17.61
CA TYR A 18 32.00 1.67 -16.95
C TYR A 18 30.94 2.49 -16.20
N ASN A 19 29.80 2.70 -16.84
CA ASN A 19 28.59 3.08 -16.14
C ASN A 19 28.39 1.95 -15.15
N GLU A 20 28.81 2.14 -13.89
CA GLU A 20 28.37 1.29 -12.80
C GLU A 20 26.85 1.24 -12.98
N CYS A 21 26.32 0.06 -13.30
CA CYS A 21 24.88 -0.16 -13.42
C CYS A 21 24.32 -0.03 -12.00
N ARG A 22 24.20 1.20 -11.52
CA ARG A 22 23.65 1.52 -10.21
C ARG A 22 22.15 1.28 -10.35
N GLY A 23 21.68 0.17 -9.77
CA GLY A 23 20.25 -0.04 -9.59
C GLY A 23 19.61 1.15 -8.90
N ALA A 24 18.29 1.29 -9.03
CA ALA A 24 17.55 2.41 -8.47
C ALA A 24 17.84 2.58 -6.97
N ARG A 25 18.16 3.80 -6.55
CA ARG A 25 18.42 4.14 -5.15
C ARG A 25 17.09 4.38 -4.44
N ILE A 26 16.80 3.51 -3.48
CA ILE A 26 15.54 3.54 -2.72
C ILE A 26 15.77 4.13 -1.33
N ALA A 27 14.87 5.03 -0.91
CA ALA A 27 14.79 5.47 0.48
C ALA A 27 13.39 5.25 1.08
N ALA A 28 13.35 5.07 2.39
CA ALA A 28 12.11 5.07 3.17
C ALA A 28 12.24 6.03 4.35
N ILE A 29 11.32 6.98 4.49
CA ILE A 29 11.30 7.99 5.54
C ILE A 29 10.02 7.90 6.38
N GLY A 30 10.18 7.68 7.68
CA GLY A 30 9.10 7.63 8.65
C GLY A 30 8.87 8.99 9.30
N VAL A 31 7.69 9.58 9.09
CA VAL A 31 7.36 10.94 9.54
C VAL A 31 6.46 10.92 10.78
N GLY A 32 6.91 11.57 11.84
CA GLY A 32 6.18 11.65 13.11
C GLY A 32 6.11 10.32 13.85
N GLY A 33 5.16 10.21 14.79
CA GLY A 33 5.02 9.03 15.66
C GLY A 33 4.69 7.73 14.91
N GLY A 34 3.61 7.75 14.12
CA GLY A 34 3.16 6.59 13.33
C GLY A 34 4.22 6.13 12.32
N GLY A 35 4.76 7.05 11.53
CA GLY A 35 5.81 6.72 10.55
C GLY A 35 7.09 6.22 11.20
N SER A 36 7.50 6.79 12.34
CA SER A 36 8.63 6.28 13.12
C SER A 36 8.42 4.83 13.58
N ASN A 37 7.20 4.47 13.98
CA ASN A 37 6.88 3.10 14.36
C ASN A 37 6.97 2.14 13.16
N THR A 38 6.45 2.56 12.00
CA THR A 38 6.56 1.79 10.75
C THR A 38 8.01 1.56 10.35
N ILE A 39 8.85 2.58 10.42
CA ILE A 39 10.29 2.45 10.11
C ILE A 39 11.01 1.56 11.12
N ASN A 40 10.71 1.67 12.41
CA ASN A 40 11.25 0.73 13.41
C ASN A 40 10.86 -0.71 13.10
N TYR A 41 9.62 -0.92 12.64
CA TYR A 41 9.12 -2.23 12.25
C TYR A 41 9.85 -2.75 11.00
N LEU A 42 10.05 -1.90 10.00
CA LEU A 42 10.82 -2.20 8.78
C LEU A 42 12.25 -2.63 9.11
N VAL A 43 12.96 -1.87 9.96
CA VAL A 43 14.32 -2.21 10.40
C VAL A 43 14.36 -3.59 11.10
N ARG A 44 13.34 -3.92 11.90
CA ARG A 44 13.27 -5.22 12.61
C ARG A 44 12.96 -6.40 11.69
N LYS A 45 12.22 -6.18 10.60
CA LYS A 45 11.96 -7.20 9.58
C LYS A 45 13.20 -7.55 8.75
N ASN A 46 14.36 -6.98 9.07
CA ASN A 46 15.63 -7.22 8.39
C ASN A 46 15.54 -7.01 6.88
N THR A 47 14.89 -5.91 6.48
CA THR A 47 14.75 -5.56 5.07
C THR A 47 16.13 -5.51 4.41
N LYS A 48 16.25 -6.17 3.25
CA LYS A 48 17.50 -6.40 2.52
C LYS A 48 18.34 -5.14 2.35
N ASP A 49 19.65 -5.36 2.17
CA ASP A 49 20.60 -4.32 1.75
C ASP A 49 20.08 -3.64 0.47
N GLY A 50 19.85 -2.33 0.51
CA GLY A 50 19.40 -1.55 -0.66
C GLY A 50 18.47 -0.38 -0.35
N ILE A 51 17.75 -0.42 0.77
CA ILE A 51 16.87 0.69 1.19
C ILE A 51 17.56 1.57 2.23
N THR A 52 17.69 2.86 1.94
CA THR A 52 18.18 3.83 2.93
C THR A 52 17.04 4.30 3.83
N ILE A 53 17.16 4.02 5.13
CA ILE A 53 16.10 4.26 6.09
C ILE A 53 16.33 5.55 6.88
N PHE A 54 15.33 6.43 6.85
CA PHE A 54 15.25 7.71 7.55
C PHE A 54 14.10 7.73 8.57
N ALA A 55 14.28 8.48 9.64
CA ALA A 55 13.19 8.88 10.54
C ALA A 55 13.19 10.40 10.67
N ALA A 56 12.01 11.02 10.56
CA ALA A 56 11.83 12.46 10.70
C ALA A 56 10.79 12.77 11.78
N ASN A 57 11.14 13.61 12.76
CA ASN A 57 10.21 13.95 13.83
C ASN A 57 10.54 15.29 14.49
N THR A 58 9.52 15.97 15.02
CA THR A 58 9.67 17.17 15.87
C THR A 58 9.92 16.81 17.33
N ASP A 59 9.57 15.61 17.75
CA ASP A 59 9.86 15.07 19.09
C ASP A 59 11.25 14.41 19.09
N ALA A 60 12.20 15.05 19.76
CA ALA A 60 13.58 14.58 19.84
C ALA A 60 13.71 13.30 20.68
N GLN A 61 12.87 13.15 21.72
CA GLN A 61 12.90 11.96 22.56
C GLN A 61 12.43 10.74 21.77
N HIS A 62 11.34 10.88 21.00
CA HIS A 62 10.85 9.81 20.15
C HIS A 62 11.86 9.47 19.04
N LEU A 63 12.47 10.49 18.41
CA LEU A 63 13.46 10.30 17.36
C LEU A 63 14.73 9.59 17.86
N SER A 64 15.20 9.92 19.06
CA SER A 64 16.41 9.30 19.64
C SER A 64 16.28 7.78 19.77
N LYS A 65 15.09 7.29 20.13
CA LYS A 65 14.76 5.87 20.30
C LYS A 65 14.51 5.12 18.98
N ASN A 66 14.42 5.83 17.86
CA ASN A 66 14.21 5.20 16.56
C ASN A 66 15.48 4.44 16.10
N SER A 67 15.29 3.33 15.40
CA SER A 67 16.33 2.41 14.93
C SER A 67 16.92 2.83 13.57
N ALA A 68 16.33 3.83 12.89
CA ALA A 68 16.85 4.36 11.64
C ALA A 68 18.27 4.92 11.79
N LYS A 69 19.14 4.62 10.81
CA LYS A 69 20.52 5.12 10.77
C LYS A 69 20.62 6.61 10.46
N ARG A 70 19.61 7.16 9.76
CA ARG A 70 19.51 8.59 9.42
C ARG A 70 18.31 9.19 10.13
N LYS A 71 18.51 10.29 10.85
CA LYS A 71 17.48 10.93 11.69
C LYS A 71 17.43 12.42 11.39
N LEU A 72 16.24 12.93 11.10
CA LEU A 72 15.97 14.33 10.81
C LEU A 72 15.09 14.91 11.91
N GLN A 73 15.67 15.75 12.77
CA GLN A 73 14.87 16.49 13.74
C GLN A 73 14.28 17.73 13.08
N LEU A 74 12.96 17.76 12.96
CA LEU A 74 12.23 18.85 12.32
C LEU A 74 11.98 19.99 13.31
N GLY A 75 12.09 21.24 12.84
CA GLY A 75 11.77 22.43 13.64
C GLY A 75 12.56 22.52 14.94
N LYS A 76 13.89 22.36 14.87
CA LYS A 76 14.80 22.37 16.03
C LYS A 76 14.62 23.64 16.87
N LYS A 77 14.43 24.80 16.22
CA LYS A 77 14.22 26.09 16.89
C LYS A 77 12.76 26.27 17.32
N LEU A 78 11.81 25.95 16.43
CA LEU A 78 10.38 26.12 16.68
C LEU A 78 9.86 25.28 17.85
N THR A 79 10.16 23.98 17.84
CA THR A 79 9.59 23.03 18.81
C THR A 79 10.52 22.73 19.98
N LYS A 80 11.81 23.06 19.85
CA LYS A 80 12.86 22.73 20.83
C LYS A 80 12.92 21.24 21.15
N GLY A 81 12.48 20.38 20.22
CA GLY A 81 12.44 18.93 20.39
C GLY A 81 11.27 18.39 21.21
N LEU A 82 10.26 19.23 21.55
CA LEU A 82 9.11 18.85 22.37
C LEU A 82 7.90 18.35 21.57
N GLY A 83 8.04 18.23 20.25
CA GLY A 83 6.97 17.76 19.37
C GLY A 83 5.99 18.85 18.94
N ALA A 84 5.04 18.46 18.07
CA ALA A 84 4.05 19.36 17.47
C ALA A 84 2.72 19.46 18.24
N GLY A 85 2.56 18.76 19.38
CA GLY A 85 1.36 18.88 20.23
C GLY A 85 0.03 18.56 19.54
N ALA A 86 0.03 17.60 18.60
CA ALA A 86 -1.13 17.23 17.77
C ALA A 86 -1.70 18.37 16.90
N LYS A 87 -0.87 19.37 16.59
CA LYS A 87 -1.19 20.51 15.72
C LYS A 87 -0.49 20.36 14.36
N PRO A 88 -1.22 20.06 13.27
CA PRO A 88 -0.64 19.93 11.94
C PRO A 88 0.14 21.16 11.49
N GLU A 89 -0.37 22.36 11.81
CA GLU A 89 0.27 23.63 11.47
C GLU A 89 1.67 23.76 12.09
N VAL A 90 1.89 23.21 13.29
CA VAL A 90 3.22 23.20 13.92
C VAL A 90 4.13 22.20 13.23
N GLY A 91 3.61 21.04 12.82
CA GLY A 91 4.36 20.05 12.04
C GLY A 91 4.80 20.59 10.68
N GLU A 92 3.90 21.32 10.01
CA GLU A 92 4.14 22.00 8.73
C GLU A 92 5.22 23.08 8.86
N GLN A 93 5.09 24.00 9.83
CA GLN A 93 6.11 25.03 10.07
C GLN A 93 7.47 24.44 10.47
N ALA A 94 7.48 23.33 11.21
CA ALA A 94 8.71 22.62 11.54
C ALA A 94 9.38 22.00 10.31
N ALA A 95 8.60 21.48 9.36
CA ALA A 95 9.12 20.97 8.09
C ALA A 95 9.64 22.11 7.19
N ILE A 96 8.96 23.25 7.17
CA ILE A 96 9.42 24.46 6.46
C ILE A 96 10.75 24.96 7.02
N GLU A 97 10.90 25.03 8.35
CA GLU A 97 12.17 25.40 9.00
C GLU A 97 13.32 24.48 8.58
N SER A 98 13.03 23.19 8.40
CA SER A 98 14.00 22.14 8.07
C SER A 98 14.02 21.75 6.59
N TYR A 99 13.41 22.52 5.70
CA TYR A 99 13.13 22.09 4.32
C TYR A 99 14.41 21.81 3.52
N GLU A 100 15.41 22.68 3.60
CA GLU A 100 16.70 22.48 2.93
C GLU A 100 17.43 21.23 3.45
N GLU A 101 17.39 20.98 4.77
CA GLU A 101 17.99 19.77 5.39
C GLU A 101 17.28 18.50 4.90
N ILE A 102 15.95 18.54 4.75
CA ILE A 102 15.16 17.44 4.19
C ILE A 102 15.55 17.19 2.73
N LYS A 103 15.59 18.26 1.92
CA LYS A 103 15.88 18.18 0.49
C LYS A 103 17.29 17.66 0.22
N GLU A 104 18.28 18.13 0.97
CA GLU A 104 19.66 17.62 0.90
C GLU A 104 19.73 16.15 1.30
N ALA A 105 19.10 15.77 2.42
CA ALA A 105 19.15 14.40 2.93
C ALA A 105 18.48 13.38 2.00
N LEU A 106 17.47 13.80 1.24
CA LEU A 106 16.72 12.98 0.29
C LEU A 106 17.20 13.17 -1.16
N SER A 107 18.35 13.82 -1.38
CA SER A 107 18.89 14.02 -2.71
C SER A 107 19.49 12.74 -3.28
N GLY A 108 19.27 12.51 -4.58
CA GLY A 108 19.82 11.40 -5.34
C GLY A 108 19.04 10.09 -5.25
N PHE A 109 18.02 9.96 -4.41
CA PHE A 109 17.17 8.77 -4.49
C PHE A 109 16.29 8.83 -5.74
N ASP A 110 16.03 7.67 -6.33
CA ASP A 110 15.13 7.55 -7.50
C ASP A 110 13.68 7.39 -7.06
N ILE A 111 13.48 6.80 -5.88
CA ILE A 111 12.19 6.58 -5.23
C ILE A 111 12.32 6.79 -3.72
N VAL A 112 11.35 7.48 -3.13
CA VAL A 112 11.29 7.71 -1.68
C VAL A 112 9.89 7.36 -1.17
N PHE A 113 9.85 6.35 -0.29
CA PHE A 113 8.65 5.95 0.44
C PHE A 113 8.45 6.82 1.68
N ILE A 114 7.30 7.48 1.79
CA ILE A 114 7.00 8.41 2.89
C ILE A 114 5.93 7.77 3.77
N ALA A 115 6.35 7.18 4.89
CA ALA A 115 5.46 6.55 5.84
C ALA A 115 4.97 7.56 6.89
N ALA A 116 3.65 7.74 7.04
CA ALA A 116 3.10 8.64 8.06
C ALA A 116 1.75 8.17 8.62
N GLY A 117 1.56 8.38 9.92
CA GLY A 117 0.23 8.27 10.54
C GLY A 117 -0.47 9.62 10.53
N LEU A 118 -1.60 9.73 9.81
CA LEU A 118 -2.38 10.96 9.72
C LEU A 118 -3.29 11.13 10.94
N GLY A 119 -3.68 12.37 11.21
CA GLY A 119 -4.49 12.74 12.39
C GLY A 119 -3.67 13.27 13.57
N GLY A 120 -2.34 13.13 13.53
CA GLY A 120 -1.40 13.76 14.45
C GLY A 120 -0.97 15.16 14.02
N GLY A 121 0.02 15.73 14.71
CA GLY A 121 0.63 17.02 14.32
C GLY A 121 1.75 16.86 13.31
N THR A 122 2.81 16.15 13.68
CA THR A 122 4.02 16.02 12.86
C THR A 122 3.79 15.28 11.56
N GLY A 123 3.22 14.06 11.61
CA GLY A 123 2.99 13.25 10.41
C GLY A 123 2.11 13.98 9.39
N THR A 124 0.95 14.46 9.84
CA THR A 124 -0.01 15.19 9.01
C THR A 124 0.56 16.48 8.40
N GLY A 125 1.31 17.26 9.19
CA GLY A 125 1.82 18.55 8.73
C GLY A 125 3.11 18.48 7.91
N ALA A 126 4.00 17.54 8.23
CA ALA A 126 5.33 17.47 7.61
C ALA A 126 5.37 16.56 6.38
N ALA A 127 4.53 15.52 6.29
CA ALA A 127 4.56 14.58 5.18
C ALA A 127 4.36 15.25 3.79
N PRO A 128 3.42 16.21 3.61
CA PRO A 128 3.27 16.89 2.31
C PRO A 128 4.54 17.65 1.89
N LEU A 129 5.21 18.32 2.84
CA LEU A 129 6.44 19.07 2.55
C LEU A 129 7.61 18.14 2.22
N ILE A 130 7.67 16.97 2.87
CA ILE A 130 8.67 15.95 2.53
C ILE A 130 8.41 15.39 1.13
N ALA A 131 7.15 15.10 0.78
CA ALA A 131 6.79 14.65 -0.56
C ALA A 131 7.15 15.66 -1.65
N LYS A 132 6.88 16.95 -1.38
CA LYS A 132 7.32 18.05 -2.23
C LYS A 132 8.83 18.08 -2.43
N ALA A 133 9.61 17.98 -1.35
CA ALA A 133 11.08 17.97 -1.44
C ALA A 133 11.61 16.78 -2.26
N VAL A 134 10.97 15.62 -2.17
CA VAL A 134 11.28 14.43 -2.98
C VAL A 134 11.02 14.70 -4.46
N LYS A 135 9.84 15.25 -4.81
CA LYS A 135 9.51 15.61 -6.20
C LYS A 135 10.46 16.66 -6.78
N GLU A 136 10.83 17.67 -5.99
CA GLU A 136 11.81 18.69 -6.40
C GLU A 136 13.22 18.11 -6.63
N ASN A 137 13.51 16.93 -6.08
CA ASN A 137 14.73 16.17 -6.35
C ASN A 137 14.60 15.19 -7.55
N ASN A 138 13.49 15.24 -8.31
CA ASN A 138 13.14 14.33 -9.42
C ASN A 138 13.02 12.85 -9.02
N ALA A 139 12.73 12.59 -7.74
CA ALA A 139 12.49 11.26 -7.21
C ALA A 139 10.97 10.97 -7.19
N LEU A 140 10.60 9.69 -7.37
CA LEU A 140 9.22 9.25 -7.25
C LEU A 140 8.77 9.28 -5.78
N ALA A 141 7.79 10.14 -5.46
CA ALA A 141 7.26 10.32 -4.11
C ALA A 141 6.05 9.41 -3.85
N VAL A 142 6.29 8.29 -3.16
CA VAL A 142 5.25 7.32 -2.80
C VAL A 142 4.90 7.46 -1.32
N SER A 143 3.73 8.03 -1.04
CA SER A 143 3.25 8.20 0.34
C SER A 143 2.47 6.97 0.80
N ILE A 144 2.82 6.41 1.94
CA ILE A 144 2.16 5.24 2.53
C ILE A 144 1.63 5.67 3.90
N VAL A 145 0.33 5.93 3.97
CA VAL A 145 -0.27 6.63 5.11
C VAL A 145 -1.40 5.87 5.77
N THR A 146 -1.54 6.03 7.08
CA THR A 146 -2.69 5.48 7.82
C THR A 146 -3.69 6.56 8.20
N LYS A 147 -4.98 6.23 8.07
CA LYS A 147 -6.06 6.98 8.72
C LYS A 147 -6.28 6.44 10.15
N PRO A 148 -6.57 7.31 11.13
CA PRO A 148 -6.74 6.90 12.53
C PRO A 148 -7.95 5.97 12.71
N PHE A 149 -7.97 5.20 13.79
CA PHE A 149 -9.16 4.42 14.16
C PHE A 149 -10.32 5.35 14.52
N GLN A 150 -11.57 4.91 14.28
CA GLN A 150 -12.76 5.63 14.73
C GLN A 150 -12.74 5.92 16.23
N SER A 151 -12.19 5.00 17.03
CA SER A 151 -12.03 5.13 18.49
C SER A 151 -11.10 6.26 18.92
N GLU A 152 -10.23 6.75 18.03
CA GLU A 152 -9.35 7.89 18.30
C GLU A 152 -10.06 9.25 18.21
N GLY A 153 -11.31 9.25 17.71
CA GLY A 153 -12.21 10.39 17.76
C GLY A 153 -12.25 11.26 16.50
N ARG A 154 -13.40 11.92 16.31
CA ARG A 154 -13.73 12.71 15.10
C ARG A 154 -12.72 13.83 14.78
N LYS A 155 -12.09 14.42 15.81
CA LYS A 155 -11.09 15.49 15.60
C LYS A 155 -9.87 14.96 14.85
N ARG A 156 -9.34 13.79 15.20
CA ARG A 156 -8.20 13.17 14.51
C ARG A 156 -8.58 12.77 13.09
N ALA A 157 -9.77 12.21 12.89
CA ALA A 157 -10.26 11.86 11.55
C ALA A 157 -10.33 13.08 10.62
N ARG A 158 -10.87 14.22 11.11
CA ARG A 158 -10.90 15.47 10.33
C ARG A 158 -9.50 15.97 9.97
N ILE A 159 -8.59 15.98 10.94
CA ILE A 159 -7.19 16.37 10.71
C ILE A 159 -6.54 15.47 9.65
N ALA A 160 -6.80 14.17 9.72
CA ALA A 160 -6.27 13.21 8.76
C ALA A 160 -6.77 13.48 7.34
N GLU A 161 -8.05 13.80 7.18
CA GLU A 161 -8.65 14.12 5.88
C GLU A 161 -8.07 15.41 5.28
N GLU A 162 -7.93 16.46 6.10
CA GLU A 162 -7.31 17.72 5.67
C GLU A 162 -5.83 17.52 5.27
N GLY A 163 -5.09 16.71 6.02
CA GLY A 163 -3.70 16.36 5.69
C GLY A 163 -3.58 15.51 4.43
N LEU A 164 -4.49 14.56 4.21
CA LEU A 164 -4.50 13.71 3.03
C LEU A 164 -4.71 14.52 1.75
N LYS A 165 -5.55 15.56 1.79
CA LYS A 165 -5.76 16.47 0.66
C LYS A 165 -4.47 17.18 0.27
N LYS A 166 -3.77 17.79 1.24
CA LYS A 166 -2.47 18.43 1.00
C LYS A 166 -1.44 17.43 0.48
N LEU A 167 -1.40 16.22 1.05
CA LEU A 167 -0.44 15.20 0.65
C LEU A 167 -0.66 14.73 -0.80
N ARG A 168 -1.92 14.67 -1.25
CA ARG A 168 -2.30 14.30 -2.63
C ARG A 168 -1.74 15.25 -3.68
N GLU A 169 -1.65 16.53 -3.36
CA GLU A 169 -1.08 17.53 -4.26
C GLU A 169 0.43 17.36 -4.45
N GLU A 170 1.10 16.80 -3.44
CA GLU A 170 2.57 16.75 -3.35
C GLU A 170 3.16 15.33 -3.54
N SER A 171 2.33 14.30 -3.68
CA SER A 171 2.76 12.90 -3.89
C SER A 171 2.41 12.43 -5.28
N ASP A 172 3.22 11.55 -5.86
CA ASP A 172 2.91 10.91 -7.14
C ASP A 172 1.88 9.79 -6.95
N CYS A 173 2.05 9.03 -5.86
CA CYS A 173 1.17 7.94 -5.46
C CYS A 173 0.94 7.97 -3.95
N ILE A 174 -0.28 7.68 -3.50
CA ILE A 174 -0.65 7.58 -2.09
C ILE A 174 -1.36 6.27 -1.81
N ILE A 175 -0.70 5.38 -1.08
CA ILE A 175 -1.30 4.16 -0.52
C ILE A 175 -1.94 4.52 0.82
N VAL A 176 -3.27 4.45 0.89
CA VAL A 176 -4.01 4.76 2.12
C VAL A 176 -4.44 3.48 2.82
N VAL A 177 -3.92 3.28 4.02
CA VAL A 177 -4.31 2.18 4.91
C VAL A 177 -5.35 2.68 5.91
N LEU A 178 -6.51 2.05 5.91
CA LEU A 178 -7.61 2.39 6.81
C LEU A 178 -7.55 1.51 8.04
N ASN A 179 -7.14 2.07 9.18
CA ASN A 179 -6.97 1.32 10.42
C ASN A 179 -8.26 0.59 10.85
N ASP A 180 -9.44 1.17 10.59
CA ASP A 180 -10.71 0.52 10.92
C ASP A 180 -10.98 -0.75 10.09
N ARG A 181 -10.46 -0.83 8.85
CA ARG A 181 -10.57 -2.06 8.06
C ARG A 181 -9.71 -3.17 8.66
N MET A 182 -8.60 -2.82 9.29
CA MET A 182 -7.76 -3.78 10.02
C MET A 182 -8.50 -4.33 11.24
N VAL A 183 -9.37 -3.56 11.90
CA VAL A 183 -10.15 -4.05 13.07
C VAL A 183 -10.94 -5.32 12.73
N LYS A 184 -11.45 -5.45 11.50
CA LYS A 184 -12.19 -6.64 11.04
C LYS A 184 -11.34 -7.91 11.02
N THR A 185 -10.00 -7.79 10.93
CA THR A 185 -9.07 -8.91 10.90
C THR A 185 -8.46 -9.21 12.28
N ILE A 186 -8.74 -8.39 13.28
CA ILE A 186 -8.22 -8.54 14.65
C ILE A 186 -9.07 -9.57 15.41
N GLY A 187 -8.41 -10.53 16.06
CA GLY A 187 -9.09 -11.50 16.91
C GLY A 187 -9.58 -10.87 18.21
N ASN A 188 -10.66 -11.39 18.79
CA ASN A 188 -11.27 -10.88 20.03
C ASN A 188 -10.32 -10.81 21.25
N LYS A 189 -9.15 -11.44 21.19
CA LYS A 189 -8.15 -11.49 22.27
C LYS A 189 -6.95 -10.55 22.04
N ASP A 190 -6.85 -9.94 20.86
CA ASP A 190 -5.69 -9.13 20.51
C ASP A 190 -5.77 -7.75 21.17
N GLY A 191 -4.63 -7.28 21.68
CA GLY A 191 -4.51 -5.98 22.32
C GLY A 191 -4.25 -4.85 21.32
N GLN A 192 -4.20 -3.63 21.83
CA GLN A 192 -3.86 -2.43 21.03
C GLN A 192 -2.48 -2.56 20.36
N ARG A 193 -1.52 -3.23 21.01
CA ARG A 193 -0.16 -3.40 20.47
C ARG A 193 -0.18 -4.29 19.24
N GLU A 194 -0.91 -5.39 19.29
CA GLU A 194 -1.10 -6.34 18.18
C GLU A 194 -1.81 -5.65 17.01
N ALA A 195 -2.84 -4.83 17.29
CA ALA A 195 -3.50 -3.99 16.29
C ALA A 195 -2.52 -3.06 15.55
N MET A 196 -1.68 -2.34 16.30
CA MET A 196 -0.68 -1.43 15.71
C MET A 196 0.39 -2.19 14.94
N ASN A 197 0.78 -3.39 15.41
CA ASN A 197 1.74 -4.22 14.69
C ASN A 197 1.18 -4.68 13.36
N MET A 198 -0.10 -5.07 13.29
CA MET A 198 -0.75 -5.42 12.02
C MET A 198 -0.79 -4.24 11.04
N VAL A 199 -1.09 -3.03 11.53
CA VAL A 199 -1.02 -1.82 10.69
C VAL A 199 0.40 -1.58 10.17
N ASN A 200 1.40 -1.66 11.05
CA ASN A 200 2.80 -1.51 10.64
C ASN A 200 3.25 -2.61 9.68
N ASP A 201 2.71 -3.81 9.82
CA ASP A 201 2.99 -4.94 8.93
C ASP A 201 2.55 -4.64 7.50
N VAL A 202 1.31 -4.18 7.32
CA VAL A 202 0.80 -3.77 6.00
C VAL A 202 1.67 -2.68 5.37
N LEU A 203 1.99 -1.63 6.14
CA LEU A 203 2.82 -0.53 5.64
C LEU A 203 4.25 -0.99 5.29
N ALA A 204 4.84 -1.88 6.09
CA ALA A 204 6.16 -2.42 5.81
C ALA A 204 6.15 -3.34 4.59
N ASN A 205 5.12 -4.17 4.42
CA ASN A 205 4.96 -5.02 3.25
C ASN A 205 4.80 -4.18 1.97
N ALA A 206 4.19 -2.99 2.05
CA ALA A 206 4.12 -2.05 0.92
C ALA A 206 5.53 -1.62 0.45
N VAL A 207 6.36 -1.19 1.40
CA VAL A 207 7.74 -0.77 1.12
C VAL A 207 8.57 -1.95 0.63
N ILE A 208 8.48 -3.10 1.31
CA ILE A 208 9.26 -4.30 0.98
C ILE A 208 8.88 -4.83 -0.40
N GLY A 209 7.58 -5.03 -0.68
CA GLY A 209 7.11 -5.60 -1.94
C GLY A 209 7.51 -4.74 -3.14
N LEU A 210 7.30 -3.43 -3.08
CA LEU A 210 7.72 -2.51 -4.14
C LEU A 210 9.25 -2.45 -4.30
N SER A 211 9.97 -2.42 -3.19
CA SER A 211 11.44 -2.40 -3.24
C SER A 211 12.01 -3.69 -3.80
N ASN A 212 11.40 -4.84 -3.50
CA ASN A 212 11.83 -6.15 -3.98
C ASN A 212 11.62 -6.30 -5.48
N ILE A 213 10.53 -5.78 -6.05
CA ILE A 213 10.35 -5.75 -7.50
C ILE A 213 11.47 -4.92 -8.16
N ILE A 214 11.79 -3.75 -7.59
CA ILE A 214 12.77 -2.82 -8.17
C ILE A 214 14.22 -3.32 -8.01
N LEU A 215 14.55 -3.92 -6.85
CA LEU A 215 15.92 -4.36 -6.52
C LEU A 215 16.19 -5.82 -6.91
N GLY A 216 15.15 -6.65 -7.00
CA GLY A 216 15.26 -8.09 -7.24
C GLY A 216 15.64 -8.49 -8.67
N GLY A 217 15.56 -7.55 -9.62
CA GLY A 217 15.81 -7.76 -11.04
C GLY A 217 17.24 -8.12 -11.48
N GLY A 218 18.13 -8.46 -10.55
CA GLY A 218 19.55 -8.74 -10.83
C GLY A 218 19.90 -10.21 -11.11
N ALA A 219 19.01 -11.17 -10.81
CA ALA A 219 19.35 -12.59 -10.80
C ALA A 219 18.50 -13.51 -11.72
N ASP A 220 17.29 -13.09 -12.12
CA ASP A 220 16.34 -13.96 -12.84
C ASP A 220 15.73 -13.29 -14.10
N ASP A 221 15.46 -14.09 -15.14
CA ASP A 221 15.09 -13.70 -16.53
C ASP A 221 13.75 -12.93 -16.71
N THR A 222 13.05 -12.54 -15.63
CA THR A 222 11.82 -11.73 -15.69
C THR A 222 12.01 -10.40 -14.95
N ASN A 223 12.88 -9.55 -15.49
CA ASN A 223 13.19 -8.25 -14.91
C ASN A 223 12.05 -7.25 -15.17
N VAL A 224 11.44 -6.73 -14.10
CA VAL A 224 10.58 -5.54 -14.18
C VAL A 224 11.50 -4.32 -14.11
N ASP A 225 11.42 -3.46 -15.11
CA ASP A 225 12.26 -2.26 -15.09
C ASP A 225 11.68 -1.18 -14.16
N PHE A 226 12.56 -0.30 -13.67
CA PHE A 226 12.11 0.80 -12.80
C PHE A 226 11.21 1.81 -13.55
N ALA A 227 11.31 1.89 -14.88
CA ALA A 227 10.51 2.80 -15.68
C ALA A 227 9.03 2.37 -15.75
N ASP A 228 8.76 1.06 -15.78
CA ASP A 228 7.44 0.45 -15.73
C ASP A 228 6.79 0.73 -14.38
N VAL A 229 7.53 0.50 -13.28
CA VAL A 229 7.06 0.82 -11.92
C VAL A 229 6.78 2.32 -11.79
N ARG A 230 7.68 3.17 -12.31
CA ARG A 230 7.48 4.63 -12.32
C ARG A 230 6.21 4.98 -13.08
N THR A 231 6.01 4.46 -14.29
CA THR A 231 4.83 4.74 -15.13
C THR A 231 3.52 4.33 -14.42
N ALA A 232 3.50 3.16 -13.78
CA ALA A 232 2.33 2.66 -13.05
C ALA A 232 2.02 3.42 -11.75
N MET A 233 2.92 4.29 -11.25
CA MET A 233 2.74 5.03 -10.00
C MET A 233 2.77 6.56 -10.16
N GLU A 234 3.42 7.08 -11.18
CA GLU A 234 3.68 8.51 -11.36
C GLU A 234 2.37 9.28 -11.61
N ASN A 235 2.09 10.26 -10.75
CA ASN A 235 0.87 11.09 -10.78
C ASN A 235 -0.46 10.29 -10.78
N LYS A 236 -0.47 9.06 -10.26
CA LYS A 236 -1.69 8.23 -10.16
C LYS A 236 -2.54 8.56 -8.92
N GLY A 237 -2.02 9.36 -8.00
CA GLY A 237 -2.80 9.83 -6.85
C GLY A 237 -3.16 8.69 -5.89
N LEU A 238 -4.44 8.55 -5.55
CA LEU A 238 -4.88 7.55 -4.56
C LEU A 238 -4.71 6.12 -5.08
N SER A 239 -4.19 5.28 -4.20
CA SER A 239 -3.89 3.88 -4.45
C SER A 239 -4.26 3.03 -3.24
N ILE A 240 -4.48 1.75 -3.50
CA ILE A 240 -4.84 0.77 -2.48
C ILE A 240 -3.93 -0.44 -2.63
N MET A 241 -3.60 -1.01 -1.48
CA MET A 241 -2.79 -2.20 -1.40
C MET A 241 -3.58 -3.32 -0.72
N SER A 242 -3.41 -4.54 -1.23
CA SER A 242 -3.81 -5.75 -0.53
C SER A 242 -2.69 -6.79 -0.55
N VAL A 243 -2.71 -7.68 0.44
CA VAL A 243 -1.77 -8.78 0.57
C VAL A 243 -2.55 -10.05 0.80
N GLY A 244 -2.15 -11.12 0.12
CA GLY A 244 -2.61 -12.47 0.34
C GLY A 244 -1.43 -13.42 0.47
N GLU A 245 -1.57 -14.41 1.35
CA GLU A 245 -0.54 -15.40 1.63
C GLU A 245 -1.21 -16.77 1.77
N HIS A 246 -0.60 -17.79 1.18
CA HIS A 246 -1.01 -19.17 1.29
C HIS A 246 0.19 -20.11 1.28
N ILE A 247 0.03 -21.28 1.89
CA ILE A 247 1.01 -22.37 1.91
C ILE A 247 0.28 -23.65 1.55
N GLY A 248 0.84 -24.44 0.64
CA GLY A 248 0.32 -25.73 0.21
C GLY A 248 -0.09 -25.75 -1.27
N GLU A 249 -1.05 -26.60 -1.61
CA GLU A 249 -1.52 -26.73 -2.99
C GLU A 249 -2.18 -25.44 -3.51
N ASP A 250 -1.93 -25.12 -4.79
CA ASP A 250 -2.42 -23.91 -5.46
C ASP A 250 -2.09 -22.62 -4.67
N ALA A 251 -0.92 -22.54 -4.04
CA ALA A 251 -0.57 -21.46 -3.14
C ALA A 251 -0.66 -20.08 -3.80
N ALA A 252 -0.14 -19.91 -5.03
CA ALA A 252 -0.20 -18.64 -5.74
C ALA A 252 -1.66 -18.22 -6.02
N LYS A 253 -2.50 -19.16 -6.47
CA LYS A 253 -3.91 -18.88 -6.75
C LYS A 253 -4.70 -18.55 -5.48
N ASN A 254 -4.46 -19.30 -4.41
CA ASN A 254 -5.11 -19.07 -3.12
C ASN A 254 -4.64 -17.76 -2.47
N ALA A 255 -3.35 -17.43 -2.57
CA ALA A 255 -2.80 -16.15 -2.16
C ALA A 255 -3.42 -15.00 -2.97
N LEU A 256 -3.54 -15.17 -4.29
CA LEU A 256 -4.16 -14.18 -5.17
C LEU A 256 -5.62 -13.92 -4.77
N ASN A 257 -6.42 -14.98 -4.64
CA ASN A 257 -7.82 -14.88 -4.22
C ASN A 257 -7.97 -14.18 -2.87
N LYS A 258 -7.07 -14.49 -1.92
CA LYS A 258 -7.05 -13.85 -0.60
C LYS A 258 -6.69 -12.36 -0.67
N ALA A 259 -5.78 -11.97 -1.57
CA ALA A 259 -5.44 -10.57 -1.82
C ALA A 259 -6.64 -9.82 -2.43
N LEU A 260 -7.32 -10.41 -3.42
CA LEU A 260 -8.50 -9.86 -4.09
C LEU A 260 -9.73 -9.75 -3.18
N SER A 261 -9.90 -10.69 -2.25
CA SER A 261 -10.97 -10.66 -1.25
C SER A 261 -10.58 -9.90 0.03
N SER A 262 -9.44 -9.20 0.03
CA SER A 262 -8.93 -8.55 1.24
C SER A 262 -9.85 -7.41 1.69
N PRO A 263 -10.18 -7.31 2.98
CA PRO A 263 -10.91 -6.17 3.52
C PRO A 263 -10.25 -4.83 3.22
N MET A 264 -8.93 -4.82 2.94
CA MET A 264 -8.18 -3.60 2.58
C MET A 264 -8.67 -2.96 1.28
N LEU A 265 -9.14 -3.75 0.30
CA LEU A 265 -9.74 -3.24 -0.94
C LEU A 265 -11.11 -2.58 -0.67
N GLY A 266 -11.84 -3.08 0.34
CA GLY A 266 -13.17 -2.58 0.69
C GLY A 266 -14.15 -2.78 -0.46
N ASN A 267 -14.82 -1.71 -0.88
CA ASN A 267 -15.77 -1.75 -2.00
C ASN A 267 -15.15 -1.39 -3.34
N ILE A 268 -13.82 -1.25 -3.41
CA ILE A 268 -13.15 -0.75 -4.60
C ILE A 268 -12.86 -1.92 -5.52
N ASN A 269 -13.42 -1.84 -6.71
CA ASN A 269 -13.18 -2.79 -7.78
C ASN A 269 -11.84 -2.45 -8.44
N ILE A 270 -10.94 -3.42 -8.50
CA ILE A 270 -9.65 -3.25 -9.18
C ILE A 270 -9.81 -3.18 -10.72
N HIS A 271 -10.93 -3.67 -11.27
CA HIS A 271 -11.30 -3.42 -12.66
C HIS A 271 -11.59 -1.93 -12.84
N GLY A 272 -10.67 -1.21 -13.50
CA GLY A 272 -10.73 0.25 -13.70
C GLY A 272 -9.58 1.02 -13.04
N ALA A 273 -8.62 0.33 -12.41
CA ALA A 273 -7.36 0.95 -12.03
C ALA A 273 -6.53 1.29 -13.29
N THR A 274 -5.99 2.50 -13.35
CA THR A 274 -5.11 2.94 -14.46
C THR A 274 -3.66 2.52 -14.25
N GLY A 275 -3.32 1.98 -13.08
CA GLY A 275 -2.07 1.28 -12.84
C GLY A 275 -2.31 0.10 -11.91
N LEU A 276 -1.67 -1.03 -12.21
CA LEU A 276 -1.84 -2.27 -11.46
C LEU A 276 -0.49 -2.96 -11.31
N ILE A 277 0.02 -2.98 -10.07
CA ILE A 277 1.30 -3.59 -9.73
C ILE A 277 1.03 -4.83 -8.89
N VAL A 278 1.57 -5.96 -9.33
CA VAL A 278 1.47 -7.25 -8.64
C VAL A 278 2.86 -7.73 -8.30
N CYS A 279 3.12 -7.97 -7.02
CA CYS A 279 4.33 -8.60 -6.51
C CYS A 279 3.99 -10.02 -6.08
N LEU A 280 4.62 -11.02 -6.70
CA LEU A 280 4.61 -12.38 -6.21
C LEU A 280 5.94 -12.67 -5.50
N GLU A 281 5.88 -13.03 -4.22
CA GLU A 281 7.02 -13.51 -3.44
C GLU A 281 6.87 -15.02 -3.22
N ALA A 282 7.91 -15.79 -3.54
CA ALA A 282 7.93 -17.25 -3.36
C ALA A 282 9.36 -17.76 -3.13
N HIS A 283 9.54 -19.06 -2.90
CA HIS A 283 10.86 -19.68 -2.87
C HIS A 283 11.44 -19.81 -4.30
N PRO A 284 12.77 -19.76 -4.53
CA PRO A 284 13.37 -19.97 -5.86
C PRO A 284 12.94 -21.26 -6.57
N ASP A 285 12.74 -22.35 -5.81
CA ASP A 285 12.24 -23.64 -6.31
C ASP A 285 10.70 -23.71 -6.46
N TYR A 286 9.98 -22.59 -6.33
CA TYR A 286 8.52 -22.56 -6.44
C TYR A 286 8.07 -22.90 -7.88
N PRO A 287 7.01 -23.71 -8.09
CA PRO A 287 6.60 -24.12 -9.43
C PRO A 287 6.24 -22.95 -10.35
N TYR A 288 7.01 -22.76 -11.44
CA TYR A 288 6.75 -21.70 -12.43
C TYR A 288 5.32 -21.75 -13.00
N LYS A 289 4.72 -22.95 -13.16
CA LYS A 289 3.33 -23.09 -13.62
C LYS A 289 2.31 -22.39 -12.73
N GLU A 290 2.54 -22.34 -11.42
CA GLU A 290 1.67 -21.62 -10.49
C GLU A 290 1.87 -20.11 -10.61
N VAL A 291 3.10 -19.65 -10.82
CA VAL A 291 3.40 -18.23 -11.11
C VAL A 291 2.72 -17.78 -12.40
N ASP A 292 2.84 -18.57 -13.47
CA ASP A 292 2.24 -18.28 -14.78
C ASP A 292 0.71 -18.28 -14.74
N ALA A 293 0.11 -19.19 -13.97
CA ALA A 293 -1.33 -19.22 -13.73
C ALA A 293 -1.80 -17.96 -12.97
N ALA A 294 -1.10 -17.57 -11.89
CA ALA A 294 -1.43 -16.35 -11.15
C ALA A 294 -1.27 -15.08 -12.00
N ARG A 295 -0.24 -15.01 -12.86
CA ARG A 295 -0.08 -13.93 -13.83
C ARG A 295 -1.24 -13.90 -14.82
N SER A 296 -1.61 -15.05 -15.39
CA SER A 296 -2.71 -15.18 -16.35
C SER A 296 -4.06 -14.77 -15.75
N ASP A 297 -4.32 -15.13 -14.50
CA ASP A 297 -5.52 -14.72 -13.77
C ASP A 297 -5.56 -13.19 -13.57
N MET A 298 -4.40 -12.55 -13.33
CA MET A 298 -4.32 -11.10 -13.18
C MET A 298 -4.53 -10.31 -14.48
N LEU A 299 -4.17 -10.88 -15.64
CA LEU A 299 -4.42 -10.25 -16.95
C LEU A 299 -5.91 -10.04 -17.23
N ALA A 300 -6.80 -10.81 -16.58
CA ALA A 300 -8.25 -10.61 -16.71
C ALA A 300 -8.73 -9.26 -16.11
N TYR A 301 -7.91 -8.62 -15.28
CA TYR A 301 -8.21 -7.32 -14.67
C TYR A 301 -7.62 -6.13 -15.43
N GLU A 302 -6.75 -6.40 -16.41
CA GLU A 302 -6.15 -5.40 -17.28
C GLU A 302 -7.19 -4.82 -18.25
N THR A 303 -7.05 -3.53 -18.55
CA THR A 303 -7.77 -2.85 -19.63
C THR A 303 -6.76 -2.17 -20.55
N ASP A 304 -7.17 -1.76 -21.75
CA ASP A 304 -6.30 -1.05 -22.69
C ASP A 304 -5.66 0.23 -22.12
N GLU A 305 -6.19 0.77 -21.01
CA GLU A 305 -5.69 1.96 -20.32
C GLU A 305 -4.92 1.65 -19.01
N THR A 306 -4.70 0.38 -18.69
CA THR A 306 -4.04 -0.04 -17.45
C THR A 306 -2.55 -0.25 -17.65
N ASP A 307 -1.73 0.51 -16.93
CA ASP A 307 -0.30 0.22 -16.81
C ASP A 307 -0.10 -1.00 -15.89
N PHE A 308 0.05 -2.19 -16.47
CA PHE A 308 0.17 -3.45 -15.74
C PHE A 308 1.63 -3.85 -15.51
N VAL A 309 2.00 -4.09 -14.25
CA VAL A 309 3.33 -4.53 -13.83
C VAL A 309 3.21 -5.79 -13.00
N PHE A 310 3.81 -6.89 -13.45
CA PHE A 310 3.87 -8.14 -12.70
C PHE A 310 5.32 -8.51 -12.40
N GLY A 311 5.71 -8.35 -11.14
CA GLY A 311 7.02 -8.75 -10.65
C GLY A 311 6.96 -10.06 -9.87
N SER A 312 7.99 -10.88 -10.02
CA SER A 312 8.23 -12.05 -9.18
C SER A 312 9.55 -11.88 -8.45
N TYR A 313 9.56 -12.23 -7.18
CA TYR A 313 10.71 -12.11 -6.31
C TYR A 313 10.86 -13.40 -5.51
N TYR A 314 12.09 -13.90 -5.46
CA TYR A 314 12.37 -15.17 -4.81
C TYR A 314 13.18 -14.99 -3.52
N ASP A 315 12.72 -15.63 -2.45
CA ASP A 315 13.33 -15.61 -1.12
C ASP A 315 13.52 -17.03 -0.60
N GLU A 316 14.78 -17.44 -0.39
CA GLU A 316 15.15 -18.74 0.16
C GLU A 316 14.61 -18.96 1.58
N ASN A 317 14.21 -17.90 2.29
CA ASN A 317 13.61 -18.02 3.63
C ASN A 317 12.12 -18.39 3.59
N LEU A 318 11.47 -18.36 2.42
CA LEU A 318 10.08 -18.78 2.27
C LEU A 318 9.99 -20.31 2.10
N PRO A 319 8.96 -20.98 2.64
CA PRO A 319 8.70 -22.37 2.31
C PRO A 319 8.52 -22.58 0.80
N ILE A 320 8.97 -23.72 0.28
CA ILE A 320 8.92 -24.07 -1.15
C ILE A 320 7.49 -24.06 -1.70
N ASP A 321 6.51 -24.36 -0.86
CA ASP A 321 5.09 -24.42 -1.18
C ASP A 321 4.32 -23.18 -0.72
N ALA A 322 5.02 -22.07 -0.40
CA ALA A 322 4.41 -20.82 0.00
C ALA A 322 4.46 -19.77 -1.12
N ALA A 323 3.37 -19.03 -1.24
CA ALA A 323 3.30 -17.84 -2.09
C ALA A 323 2.66 -16.69 -1.32
N ARG A 324 3.25 -15.51 -1.46
CA ARG A 324 2.68 -14.23 -1.03
C ARG A 324 2.46 -13.36 -2.26
N ILE A 325 1.28 -12.78 -2.38
CA ILE A 325 0.95 -11.84 -3.44
C ILE A 325 0.54 -10.51 -2.83
N THR A 326 1.21 -9.45 -3.26
CA THR A 326 0.85 -8.06 -2.96
C THR A 326 0.31 -7.41 -4.22
N ILE A 327 -0.89 -6.83 -4.14
CA ILE A 327 -1.51 -6.08 -5.23
C ILE A 327 -1.56 -4.62 -4.84
N ILE A 328 -1.11 -3.74 -5.72
CA ILE A 328 -1.22 -2.29 -5.58
C ILE A 328 -1.94 -1.78 -6.81
N ALA A 329 -3.13 -1.25 -6.60
CA ALA A 329 -3.94 -0.65 -7.65
C ALA A 329 -3.93 0.87 -7.48
N THR A 330 -3.66 1.59 -8.57
CA THR A 330 -3.45 3.03 -8.58
C THR A 330 -4.40 3.72 -9.56
N GLY A 331 -4.65 5.02 -9.34
CA GLY A 331 -5.41 5.84 -10.28
C GLY A 331 -6.91 5.57 -10.30
N PHE A 332 -7.50 5.32 -9.13
CA PHE A 332 -8.95 5.27 -8.97
C PHE A 332 -9.56 6.68 -9.10
N GLN A 333 -10.60 6.81 -9.93
CA GLN A 333 -11.33 8.08 -10.12
C GLN A 333 -12.26 8.40 -8.92
N ASP A 334 -12.67 7.38 -8.15
CA ASP A 334 -13.57 7.54 -7.01
C ASP A 334 -12.81 7.78 -5.69
N GLU A 335 -13.34 8.65 -4.83
CA GLU A 335 -12.81 8.83 -3.47
C GLU A 335 -12.90 7.51 -2.69
N ILE A 336 -11.78 7.09 -2.07
CA ILE A 336 -11.76 6.00 -1.07
C ILE A 336 -12.63 6.44 0.11
N THR A 337 -13.91 6.10 0.06
CA THR A 337 -14.90 6.44 1.08
C THR A 337 -15.29 5.19 1.85
N ASP A 338 -15.41 5.31 3.18
CA ASP A 338 -16.06 4.31 4.04
C ASP A 338 -17.60 4.47 3.96
N GLY A 339 -18.15 4.37 2.74
CA GLY A 339 -19.58 4.25 2.56
C GLY A 339 -20.11 2.95 3.18
N PRO A 340 -21.37 2.92 3.66
CA PRO A 340 -21.96 1.68 4.18
C PRO A 340 -21.88 0.57 3.11
N GLU A 341 -21.43 -0.62 3.50
CA GLU A 341 -21.38 -1.82 2.64
C GLU A 341 -22.70 -1.92 1.85
N ASN A 342 -22.60 -1.80 0.53
CA ASN A 342 -23.76 -1.88 -0.35
C ASN A 342 -24.25 -3.34 -0.35
N LYS A 343 -25.23 -3.65 0.49
CA LYS A 343 -25.87 -4.98 0.60
C LYS A 343 -26.69 -5.41 -0.63
N ASN A 344 -26.48 -4.76 -1.78
CA ASN A 344 -27.18 -5.07 -3.03
C ASN A 344 -26.17 -5.47 -4.11
N LEU A 345 -25.54 -6.64 -3.93
CA LEU A 345 -25.15 -7.43 -5.09
C LEU A 345 -26.45 -8.05 -5.63
N ASN A 346 -27.05 -7.38 -6.61
CA ASN A 346 -28.10 -7.95 -7.43
C ASN A 346 -27.54 -9.20 -8.10
N MET A 347 -28.00 -10.36 -7.63
CA MET A 347 -27.84 -11.64 -8.29
C MET A 347 -28.59 -11.54 -9.62
N THR A 348 -27.85 -11.31 -10.72
CA THR A 348 -28.41 -11.25 -12.07
C THR A 348 -29.16 -12.55 -12.34
N SER A 349 -30.49 -12.47 -12.45
CA SER A 349 -31.34 -13.63 -12.67
C SER A 349 -31.00 -14.24 -14.03
N VAL A 350 -30.53 -15.48 -14.01
CA VAL A 350 -30.42 -16.32 -15.21
C VAL A 350 -31.85 -16.48 -15.79
N ALA A 351 -32.01 -16.17 -17.07
CA ALA A 351 -33.29 -16.31 -17.78
C ALA A 351 -33.79 -17.77 -17.71
N PRO A 352 -35.09 -18.02 -17.43
CA PRO A 352 -35.58 -19.38 -17.35
C PRO A 352 -35.79 -19.97 -18.74
N VAL A 353 -35.18 -21.13 -18.96
CA VAL A 353 -35.41 -22.04 -20.08
C VAL A 353 -36.85 -22.55 -20.04
N SER A 354 -37.53 -22.47 -21.18
CA SER A 354 -38.90 -22.97 -21.37
C SER A 354 -38.89 -24.50 -21.48
N SER A 355 -39.56 -25.21 -20.56
CA SER A 355 -40.05 -26.57 -20.83
C SER A 355 -41.16 -27.04 -19.88
N MET A 356 -42.26 -27.42 -20.51
CA MET A 356 -43.22 -28.50 -20.19
C MET A 356 -44.07 -28.44 -18.91
N ARG A 357 -45.38 -28.39 -19.17
CA ARG A 357 -46.50 -28.67 -18.25
C ARG A 357 -46.46 -30.12 -17.75
N VAL A 358 -46.56 -30.31 -16.43
CA VAL A 358 -47.24 -31.47 -15.82
C VAL A 358 -48.12 -30.95 -14.67
N SER A 359 -49.34 -31.48 -14.65
CA SER A 359 -50.46 -31.13 -13.78
C SER A 359 -50.35 -31.63 -12.34
N GLY A 360 -50.80 -30.81 -11.39
CA GLY A 360 -51.41 -31.27 -10.13
C GLY A 360 -50.67 -30.86 -8.86
N GLY A 361 -51.31 -30.02 -8.05
CA GLY A 361 -50.92 -29.76 -6.65
C GLY A 361 -51.03 -28.29 -6.25
N GLU A 362 -52.05 -27.96 -5.46
CA GLU A 362 -52.26 -26.63 -4.87
C GLU A 362 -51.12 -26.24 -3.91
N SER A 363 -50.64 -25.00 -3.99
CA SER A 363 -50.02 -24.31 -2.85
C SER A 363 -50.24 -22.81 -2.95
N THR A 364 -50.77 -22.25 -1.87
CA THR A 364 -51.21 -20.88 -1.64
C THR A 364 -50.09 -19.84 -1.75
N LEU A 365 -50.40 -18.73 -2.43
CA LEU A 365 -49.60 -17.51 -2.53
C LEU A 365 -49.60 -16.78 -1.19
N PHE A 366 -48.43 -16.60 -0.57
CA PHE A 366 -48.24 -15.64 0.52
C PHE A 366 -47.88 -14.26 -0.05
N SER A 367 -48.70 -13.25 0.26
CA SER A 367 -48.45 -11.85 -0.07
C SER A 367 -47.33 -11.26 0.78
N SER A 368 -46.52 -10.41 0.18
CA SER A 368 -45.52 -9.58 0.84
C SER A 368 -46.18 -8.57 1.78
N ASN A 369 -46.10 -8.78 3.09
CA ASN A 369 -46.46 -7.75 4.07
C ASN A 369 -45.24 -6.85 4.36
N THR A 370 -45.36 -5.58 3.95
CA THR A 370 -44.59 -4.45 4.46
C THR A 370 -44.82 -4.29 5.97
N TYR A 371 -43.77 -4.45 6.78
CA TYR A 371 -43.85 -4.19 8.22
C TYR A 371 -43.79 -2.68 8.50
N ASP A 372 -44.88 -2.13 9.00
CA ASP A 372 -44.94 -0.77 9.56
C ASP A 372 -44.13 -0.71 10.87
N ARG A 373 -43.18 0.22 10.95
CA ARG A 373 -42.19 0.36 12.04
C ARG A 373 -42.64 1.32 13.15
N SER A 374 -43.89 1.76 13.14
CA SER A 374 -44.37 2.83 14.01
C SER A 374 -44.61 2.44 15.48
N ASN A 375 -44.36 1.20 15.91
CA ASN A 375 -44.73 0.77 17.27
C ASN A 375 -43.76 -0.24 17.91
N LEU A 376 -42.51 0.16 18.14
CA LEU A 376 -41.47 -0.68 18.75
C LEU A 376 -41.45 -0.66 20.29
N ASP A 377 -42.15 0.27 20.94
CA ASP A 377 -42.13 0.44 22.40
C ASP A 377 -43.15 -0.42 23.19
N THR A 378 -43.93 -1.26 22.50
CA THR A 378 -44.84 -2.22 23.15
C THR A 378 -44.23 -3.62 23.21
N PRO A 379 -44.19 -4.27 24.40
CA PRO A 379 -43.68 -5.64 24.54
C PRO A 379 -44.40 -6.65 23.63
N SER A 380 -43.63 -7.59 23.08
CA SER A 380 -44.05 -8.53 22.03
C SER A 380 -45.22 -9.46 22.39
N TYR A 381 -45.49 -9.68 23.67
CA TYR A 381 -46.62 -10.51 24.13
C TYR A 381 -47.99 -9.84 23.90
N ILE A 382 -48.07 -8.51 23.90
CA ILE A 382 -49.33 -7.77 23.71
C ILE A 382 -49.74 -7.74 22.22
N ARG A 383 -48.79 -7.82 21.29
CA ARG A 383 -49.06 -7.77 19.84
C ARG A 383 -49.76 -9.03 19.30
N LYS A 384 -49.66 -10.16 19.99
CA LYS A 384 -50.20 -11.47 19.53
C LYS A 384 -51.64 -11.76 19.97
N GLN A 385 -52.36 -10.79 20.54
CA GLN A 385 -53.78 -10.95 20.90
C GLN A 385 -54.75 -10.16 20.00
N GLN A 386 -54.24 -9.47 18.97
CA GLN A 386 -55.08 -8.68 18.05
C GLN A 386 -55.00 -9.11 16.58
N ASP A 387 -54.30 -10.21 16.29
CA ASP A 387 -54.30 -10.86 14.96
C ASP A 387 -54.94 -12.26 15.04
#